data_AF-A0A4P6BF97-F1
#
_entry.id   AF-A0A4P6BF97-F1
#
_cell.length_a   1.000
_cell.length_b   1.000
_cell.length_c   1.000
_cell.angle_alpha   90.00
_cell.angle_beta   90.00
_cell.angle_gamma   90.00
#
_symmetry.space_group_name_H-M   'P 1'
#
loop_
_entity.id
_entity.type
_entity.pdbx_description
1 polymer ?
#
loop_
_entity_poly.entity_id
_entity_poly.type
_entity_poly.pdbx_seq_one_letter_code
_entity_poly.pdbx_strand_id
1 'polypeptide(L)' 'MVFYVNEPGEYALRYFHDENDNGQMETNMFGIPTEGYGFSNNAQPNFGPASYSQIKFVVAAEMTKITNESEVIY' A
#
# COMPACT_ATOMS: atom_id res chain seq x y z
N MET A 1 8.07 -4.52 -0.21
CA MET A 1 7.05 -5.34 0.48
C MET A 1 7.06 -6.75 -0.10
N VAL A 2 6.92 -7.81 0.71
CA VAL A 2 6.82 -9.21 0.22
C VAL A 2 5.62 -9.87 0.88
N PHE A 3 4.77 -10.51 0.08
CA PHE A 3 3.59 -11.24 0.54
C PHE A 3 3.41 -12.51 -0.31
N TYR A 4 2.69 -13.47 0.24
CA TYR A 4 2.32 -14.71 -0.43
C TYR A 4 0.81 -14.74 -0.59
N VAL A 5 0.36 -15.06 -1.80
CA VAL A 5 -1.06 -15.07 -2.19
C VAL A 5 -1.35 -16.45 -2.77
N ASN A 6 -2.40 -17.07 -2.24
CA ASN A 6 -2.73 -18.46 -2.59
C ASN A 6 -3.74 -18.55 -3.72
N GLU A 7 -4.48 -17.48 -4.03
CA GLU A 7 -5.48 -17.49 -5.10
C GLU A 7 -5.05 -16.59 -6.26
N PRO A 8 -5.30 -17.00 -7.52
CA PRO A 8 -5.18 -16.12 -8.67
C PRO A 8 -6.21 -14.99 -8.59
N GLY A 9 -5.83 -13.79 -9.01
CA GLY A 9 -6.73 -12.64 -8.96
C GLY A 9 -6.04 -11.31 -9.19
N GLU A 10 -6.84 -10.24 -9.15
CA GLU A 10 -6.34 -8.87 -9.12
C GLU A 10 -6.29 -8.39 -7.68
N TYR A 11 -5.14 -7.84 -7.28
CA TYR A 11 -4.88 -7.39 -5.93
C TYR A 11 -4.36 -5.96 -5.95
N ALA A 12 -4.60 -5.23 -4.87
CA ALA A 12 -4.09 -3.90 -4.64
C ALA A 12 -3.75 -3.78 -3.16
N LEU A 13 -2.58 -3.20 -2.84
CA LEU A 13 -2.12 -3.05 -1.46
C LEU A 13 -1.96 -1.57 -1.11
N ARG A 14 -2.37 -1.26 0.11
CA ARG A 14 -2.06 -0.01 0.83
C ARG A 14 -1.64 -0.41 2.23
N TYR A 15 -0.67 0.29 2.79
CA TYR A 15 -0.26 0.06 4.17
C TYR A 15 -0.10 1.38 4.90
N PHE A 16 -0.19 1.26 6.21
CA PHE A 16 0.02 2.31 7.18
C PHE A 16 0.85 1.72 8.32
N HIS A 17 1.81 2.49 8.80
CA HIS A 17 2.66 2.15 9.91
C HIS A 17 2.15 2.92 11.12
N ASP A 18 1.63 2.21 12.10
CA ASP A 18 1.28 2.76 13.41
C ASP A 18 2.58 2.82 14.24
N GLU A 19 3.23 3.98 14.23
CA GLU A 19 4.57 4.16 14.83
C GLU A 19 4.49 4.38 16.34
N ASN A 20 3.38 4.94 16.82
CA ASN A 20 3.17 5.28 18.21
C ASN A 20 2.28 4.28 18.98
N ASP A 21 1.79 3.22 18.32
CA ASP A 21 1.03 2.10 18.89
C ASP A 21 -0.32 2.54 19.50
N ASN A 22 -0.99 3.52 18.86
CA ASN A 22 -2.26 4.05 19.35
C ASN A 22 -3.49 3.49 18.62
N GLY A 23 -3.30 2.70 17.56
CA GLY A 23 -4.35 2.09 16.75
C GLY A 23 -5.13 3.09 15.88
N GLN A 24 -4.63 4.32 15.71
CA GLN A 24 -5.29 5.40 15.00
C GLN A 24 -4.48 5.87 13.80
N MET A 25 -5.18 6.06 12.69
CA MET A 25 -4.61 6.70 11.52
C MET A 25 -4.61 8.22 11.72
N GLU A 26 -3.55 8.75 12.31
CA GLU A 26 -3.39 10.18 12.51
C GLU A 26 -3.15 10.92 11.19
N THR A 27 -3.75 12.11 11.06
CA THR A 27 -3.62 12.95 9.87
C THR A 27 -3.43 14.41 10.24
N ASN A 28 -2.70 15.15 9.40
CA ASN A 28 -2.54 16.59 9.56
C ASN A 28 -3.79 17.36 9.10
N MET A 29 -3.76 18.70 9.19
CA MET A 29 -4.90 19.56 8.82
C MET A 29 -5.35 19.45 7.34
N PHE A 30 -4.52 18.86 6.47
CA PHE A 30 -4.82 18.58 5.07
C PHE A 30 -5.26 17.13 4.81
N GLY A 31 -5.45 16.33 5.87
CA GLY A 31 -5.83 14.92 5.78
C GLY A 31 -4.70 14.00 5.32
N ILE A 32 -3.44 14.47 5.32
CA ILE A 32 -2.28 13.64 4.98
C ILE A 32 -1.89 12.83 6.23
N PRO A 33 -1.64 11.52 6.09
CA PRO A 33 -1.05 10.70 7.13
C PRO A 33 0.13 11.38 7.84
N THR A 34 0.20 11.31 9.18
CA THR A 34 1.37 11.82 9.91
C THR A 34 2.42 10.76 10.19
N GLU A 35 2.06 9.48 10.02
CA GLU A 35 2.94 8.32 10.16
C GLU A 35 3.12 7.63 8.80
N GLY A 36 4.09 6.73 8.71
CA GLY A 36 4.53 6.14 7.45
C GLY A 36 3.41 5.39 6.72
N TYR A 37 3.20 5.67 5.45
CA TYR A 37 2.20 4.98 4.62
C TYR A 37 2.75 4.67 3.23
N GLY A 38 2.05 3.82 2.48
CA GLY A 38 2.42 3.57 1.10
C GLY A 38 1.51 2.62 0.35
N PHE A 39 1.91 2.35 -0.89
CA PHE A 39 1.10 1.65 -1.88
C PHE A 39 1.92 0.61 -2.64
N SER A 40 1.27 -0.43 -3.15
CA SER A 40 1.91 -1.31 -4.14
C SER A 40 2.25 -0.57 -5.45
N ASN A 41 3.17 -1.15 -6.21
CA ASN A 41 3.75 -0.64 -7.46
C ASN A 41 4.55 0.65 -7.29
N ASN A 42 5.05 0.90 -6.07
CA ASN A 42 5.68 2.15 -5.68
C ASN A 42 4.86 3.39 -6.08
N ALA A 43 3.53 3.28 -6.06
CA ALA A 43 2.67 4.35 -6.52
C ALA A 43 2.77 5.54 -5.57
N GLN A 44 2.93 6.73 -6.15
CA GLN A 44 3.07 7.97 -5.40
C GLN A 44 1.74 8.75 -5.38
N PRO A 45 1.37 9.34 -4.23
CA PRO A 45 0.22 10.24 -4.16
C PRO A 45 0.49 11.49 -4.99
N ASN A 46 -0.48 11.92 -5.78
CA ASN A 46 -0.39 13.13 -6.58
C ASN A 46 -1.74 13.84 -6.57
N PHE A 47 -1.84 14.91 -5.77
CA PHE A 47 -3.12 15.59 -5.47
C PHE A 47 -4.19 14.65 -4.90
N GLY A 48 -3.78 13.70 -4.05
CA GLY A 48 -4.64 12.73 -3.39
C GLY A 48 -3.98 11.34 -3.29
N PRO A 49 -4.69 10.35 -2.69
CA PRO A 49 -4.21 8.97 -2.62
C PRO A 49 -3.99 8.37 -4.02
N ALA A 50 -3.05 7.43 -4.14
CA ALA A 50 -2.86 6.69 -5.38
C ALA A 50 -4.16 5.96 -5.78
N SER A 51 -4.51 6.05 -7.06
CA SER A 51 -5.71 5.40 -7.62
C SER A 51 -5.58 3.89 -7.63
N TYR A 52 -6.71 3.19 -7.63
CA TYR A 52 -6.75 1.73 -7.75
C TYR A 52 -5.95 1.21 -8.95
N SER A 53 -6.06 1.86 -10.10
CA SER A 53 -5.32 1.50 -11.32
C SER A 53 -3.81 1.61 -11.17
N GLN A 54 -3.31 2.51 -10.32
CA GLN A 54 -1.86 2.66 -10.08
C GLN A 54 -1.33 1.56 -9.18
N ILE A 55 -2.15 1.06 -8.26
CA ILE A 55 -1.70 0.15 -7.20
C ILE A 55 -2.05 -1.31 -7.47
N LYS A 56 -2.89 -1.60 -8.48
CA LYS A 56 -3.30 -2.97 -8.77
C LYS A 56 -2.22 -3.80 -9.49
N PHE A 57 -2.20 -5.09 -9.25
CA PHE A 57 -1.37 -6.07 -9.93
C PHE A 57 -2.10 -7.43 -10.01
N VAL A 58 -1.66 -8.29 -10.92
CA VAL A 58 -2.31 -9.59 -11.18
C VAL A 58 -1.45 -10.73 -10.63
N VAL A 59 -2.11 -11.66 -9.96
CA VAL A 59 -1.58 -12.95 -9.53
C VAL A 59 -2.15 -14.01 -10.47
N ALA A 60 -1.27 -14.64 -11.26
CA ALA A 60 -1.70 -15.54 -12.33
C ALA A 60 -1.99 -16.98 -11.86
N ALA A 61 -1.41 -17.41 -10.75
CA ALA A 61 -1.49 -18.79 -10.27
C ALA A 61 -1.45 -18.86 -8.74
N GLU A 62 -1.86 -20.00 -8.21
CA GLU A 62 -1.79 -20.30 -6.78
C GLU A 62 -0.35 -20.28 -6.26
N MET A 63 -0.19 -19.91 -4.98
CA MET A 63 1.10 -19.83 -4.28
C MET A 63 2.18 -19.03 -5.03
N THR A 64 1.79 -17.95 -5.72
CA THR A 64 2.74 -17.08 -6.40
C THR A 64 3.42 -16.16 -5.39
N LYS A 65 4.75 -16.17 -5.36
CA LYS A 65 5.53 -15.13 -4.66
C LYS A 65 5.50 -13.85 -5.50
N ILE A 66 4.89 -12.79 -4.97
CA ILE A 66 4.93 -11.47 -5.59
C ILE A 66 5.93 -10.59 -4.84
N THR A 67 6.88 -10.03 -5.58
CA THR A 67 7.78 -8.98 -5.07
C THR A 67 7.27 -7.65 -5.58
N ASN A 68 6.95 -6.76 -4.65
CA ASN A 68 6.47 -5.42 -4.95
C ASN A 68 7.33 -4.38 -4.23
N GLU A 69 7.82 -3.40 -4.98
CA GLU A 69 8.60 -2.30 -4.45
C GLU A 69 7.67 -1.17 -3.98
N SER A 70 8.01 -0.56 -2.86
CA SER A 70 7.26 0.54 -2.28
C SER A 70 8.16 1.31 -1.34
N GLU A 71 8.16 2.63 -1.49
CA GLU A 71 8.77 3.57 -0.55
C GLU A 71 7.75 4.00 0.51
N VAL A 72 8.22 4.17 1.74
CA VAL A 72 7.41 4.73 2.83
C VAL A 72 7.33 6.25 2.63
N ILE A 73 6.13 6.77 2.69
CA ILE A 73 5.80 8.19 2.50
C ILE A 73 5.34 8.77 3.83
N TYR A 74 5.62 10.06 4.05
CA TYR A 74 5.19 10.88 5.19
C TYR A 74 4.64 12.22 4.67
#